data_AF-A0A426TV00-F1
#
_entry.id   AF-A0A426TV00-F1
#
_cell.length_a   1.000
_cell.length_b   1.000
_cell.length_c   1.000
_cell.angle_alpha   90.00
_cell.angle_beta   90.00
_cell.angle_gamma   90.00
#
_symmetry.space_group_name_H-M   'P 1'
#
loop_
_entity.id
_entity.type
_entity.pdbx_description
1 polymer ?
#
loop_
_entity_poly.entity_id
_entity_poly.type
_entity_poly.pdbx_seq_one_letter_code
_entity_poly.pdbx_strand_id
1 'polypeptide(L)'
;MAKQQRFSHRDEIYLNSPGFEPYMGSGAVFVTILAVIFIYSIKVGFAWLIWPGLFLAVFGGYVTLKFLERREYARKLAELEAEQQAGVSQL
;
A
#
# COMPACT_ATOMS: atom_id res chain seq x y z
N MET A 1 9.72 32.49 5.30
CA MET A 1 8.26 32.53 5.49
C MET A 1 7.70 31.22 4.97
N ALA A 2 7.22 30.34 5.86
CA ALA A 2 6.60 29.08 5.44
C ALA A 2 5.29 29.40 4.74
N LYS A 3 5.30 29.32 3.39
CA LYS A 3 4.11 29.49 2.55
C LYS A 3 3.17 28.34 2.95
N GLN A 4 2.14 28.65 3.73
CA GLN A 4 1.12 27.69 4.14
C GLN A 4 0.54 27.07 2.87
N GLN A 5 0.91 25.82 2.59
CA GLN A 5 0.36 24.98 1.53
C GLN A 5 -1.14 24.88 1.78
N ARG A 6 -1.92 25.69 1.06
CA ARG A 6 -3.38 25.59 1.09
C ARG A 6 -3.75 24.53 0.06
N PHE A 7 -3.67 23.26 0.46
CA PHE A 7 -4.19 22.16 -0.35
C PHE A 7 -5.67 22.42 -0.64
N SER A 8 -6.08 22.30 -1.90
CA SER A 8 -7.50 22.36 -2.24
C SER A 8 -8.19 21.12 -1.69
N HIS A 9 -9.49 21.20 -1.39
CA HIS A 9 -10.27 20.05 -0.92
C HIS A 9 -10.19 18.85 -1.89
N ARG A 10 -10.02 19.13 -3.19
CA ARG A 10 -9.78 18.11 -4.22
C ARG A 10 -8.45 17.38 -4.05
N ASP A 11 -7.40 18.11 -3.66
CA ASP A 11 -6.04 17.56 -3.51
C ASP A 11 -5.98 16.64 -2.28
N GLU A 12 -6.67 17.02 -1.20
CA GLU A 12 -6.82 16.20 0.00
C GLU A 12 -7.52 14.87 -0.31
N ILE A 13 -8.57 14.89 -1.14
CA ILE A 13 -9.28 13.68 -1.59
C ILE A 13 -8.36 12.82 -2.46
N TYR A 14 -7.58 13.41 -3.35
CA TYR A 14 -6.65 12.70 -4.22
C TYR A 14 -5.52 12.01 -3.44
N LEU A 15 -4.94 12.71 -2.47
CA LEU A 15 -3.93 12.19 -1.54
C LEU A 15 -4.45 10.98 -0.74
N ASN A 16 -5.69 11.04 -0.26
CA ASN A 16 -6.28 9.99 0.56
C ASN A 16 -6.97 8.85 -0.21
N SER A 17 -7.00 8.92 -1.54
CA SER A 17 -7.60 7.86 -2.38
C SER A 17 -6.50 6.92 -2.87
N PRO A 18 -6.18 5.81 -2.16
CA PRO A 18 -5.23 4.83 -2.67
C PRO A 18 -5.72 4.22 -3.97
N GLY A 19 -4.79 3.97 -4.90
CA GLY A 19 -5.08 3.32 -6.17
C GLY A 19 -5.43 1.84 -5.98
N PHE A 20 -5.73 1.17 -7.09
CA PHE A 20 -5.99 -0.28 -7.10
C PHE A 20 -4.70 -1.12 -6.93
N GLU A 21 -3.55 -0.57 -7.29
CA GLU A 21 -2.24 -1.26 -7.27
C GLU A 21 -1.82 -1.79 -5.89
N PRO A 22 -1.90 -1.02 -4.78
CA PRO A 22 -1.61 -1.53 -3.43
C PRO A 22 -2.44 -2.75 -3.03
N TYR A 23 -3.72 -2.80 -3.43
CA TYR A 23 -4.62 -3.92 -3.15
C TYR A 23 -4.22 -5.16 -3.93
N MET A 24 -3.91 -5.03 -5.23
CA MET A 24 -3.42 -6.15 -6.03
C MET A 24 -2.08 -6.68 -5.53
N GLY A 25 -1.14 -5.79 -5.19
CA GLY A 25 0.17 -6.18 -4.67
C GLY A 25 0.08 -6.90 -3.33
N SER A 26 -0.71 -6.38 -2.39
CA SER A 26 -0.93 -7.03 -1.10
C SER A 26 -1.67 -8.36 -1.21
N GLY A 27 -2.66 -8.46 -2.11
CA GLY A 27 -3.36 -9.70 -2.41
C GLY A 27 -2.44 -10.78 -2.99
N ALA A 28 -1.55 -10.40 -3.90
CA ALA A 28 -0.55 -11.32 -4.46
C ALA A 28 0.40 -11.86 -3.39
N VAL A 29 0.84 -11.01 -2.45
CA VAL A 29 1.68 -11.43 -1.32
C VAL A 29 0.91 -12.38 -0.39
N PHE A 30 -0.33 -12.06 -0.05
CA PHE A 30 -1.19 -12.91 0.76
C PHE A 30 -1.33 -14.32 0.15
N VAL A 31 -1.73 -14.41 -1.13
CA VAL A 31 -1.93 -15.69 -1.82
C VAL A 31 -0.62 -16.48 -1.89
N THR A 32 0.51 -15.80 -2.14
CA THR A 32 1.82 -16.45 -2.22
C THR A 32 2.22 -17.08 -0.89
N ILE A 33 2.12 -16.32 0.22
CA ILE A 33 2.46 -16.82 1.56
C ILE A 33 1.53 -17.97 1.94
N LEU A 34 0.22 -17.82 1.72
CA LEU A 34 -0.76 -18.84 2.04
C LEU A 34 -0.52 -20.13 1.25
N ALA A 35 -0.24 -20.02 -0.06
CA ALA A 35 0.05 -21.16 -0.92
C ALA A 35 1.29 -21.94 -0.45
N VAL A 36 2.38 -21.25 -0.12
CA VAL A 36 3.60 -21.88 0.41
C VAL A 36 3.32 -22.64 1.70
N ILE A 37 2.58 -22.03 2.63
CA ILE A 37 2.25 -22.64 3.91
C ILE A 37 1.29 -23.83 3.70
N PHE A 38 0.33 -23.71 2.82
CA PHE A 38 -0.61 -24.79 2.50
C PHE A 38 0.12 -26.01 1.93
N ILE A 39 1.02 -25.81 0.95
CA ILE A 39 1.85 -26.89 0.40
C ILE A 39 2.71 -27.55 1.48
N TYR A 40 3.31 -26.75 2.37
CA TYR A 40 4.10 -27.26 3.47
C TYR A 40 3.27 -28.06 4.48
N SER A 41 2.06 -27.58 4.80
CA SER A 41 1.12 -28.26 5.69
C SER A 41 0.73 -29.65 5.16
N ILE A 42 0.48 -29.77 3.85
CA ILE A 42 0.22 -31.07 3.21
C ILE A 42 1.44 -31.99 3.33
N LYS A 43 2.65 -31.48 3.05
CA LYS A 43 3.88 -32.29 3.11
C LYS A 43 4.18 -32.83 4.51
N VAL A 44 3.87 -32.07 5.55
CA VAL A 44 4.10 -32.47 6.95
C VAL A 44 2.91 -33.25 7.53
N GLY A 45 1.78 -33.32 6.81
CA GLY A 45 0.57 -33.98 7.28
C GLY A 45 -0.09 -33.28 8.47
N PHE A 46 0.25 -32.02 8.72
CA PHE A 46 -0.22 -31.28 9.88
C PHE A 46 -1.11 -30.12 9.45
N ALA A 47 -2.41 -30.39 9.35
CA ALA A 47 -3.42 -29.42 8.92
C ALA A 47 -3.53 -28.21 9.87
N TRP A 48 -3.15 -28.37 11.14
CA TRP A 48 -3.18 -27.29 12.13
C TRP A 48 -2.18 -26.16 11.84
N LEU A 49 -1.16 -26.38 10.99
CA LEU A 49 -0.24 -25.34 10.51
C LEU A 49 -0.93 -24.25 9.67
N ILE A 50 -2.13 -24.53 9.14
CA ILE A 50 -2.89 -23.56 8.34
C ILE A 50 -3.26 -22.33 9.19
N TRP A 51 -3.57 -22.50 10.47
CA TRP A 51 -3.96 -21.39 11.35
C TRP A 51 -2.84 -20.35 11.58
N PRO A 52 -1.65 -20.73 12.09
CA PRO A 52 -0.55 -19.79 12.22
C PRO A 52 -0.09 -19.28 10.85
N GLY A 53 -0.21 -20.08 9.80
CA GLY A 53 0.15 -19.65 8.47
C GLY A 53 -0.80 -18.63 7.84
N LEU A 54 -2.10 -18.76 8.09
CA LEU A 54 -3.10 -17.78 7.71
C LEU A 54 -2.82 -16.43 8.40
N PHE A 55 -2.46 -16.47 9.69
CA PHE A 55 -2.05 -15.27 10.41
C PHE A 55 -0.84 -14.59 9.73
N LEU A 56 0.20 -15.36 9.38
CA LEU A 56 1.37 -14.83 8.66
C LEU A 56 1.01 -14.26 7.28
N ALA A 57 0.11 -14.92 6.55
CA ALA A 57 -0.35 -14.43 5.24
C ALA A 57 -1.09 -13.10 5.36
N VAL A 58 -2.04 -13.00 6.30
CA VAL A 58 -2.79 -11.75 6.58
C VAL A 58 -1.83 -10.65 7.03
N PHE A 59 -0.90 -10.96 7.94
CA PHE A 59 0.08 -10.00 8.42
C PHE A 59 1.00 -9.51 7.30
N GLY A 60 1.52 -10.42 6.46
CA GLY A 60 2.34 -10.07 5.31
C GLY A 60 1.60 -9.21 4.28
N GLY A 61 0.34 -9.56 4.00
CA GLY A 61 -0.53 -8.74 3.15
C GLY A 61 -0.77 -7.34 3.72
N TYR A 62 -1.08 -7.24 5.02
CA TYR A 62 -1.29 -5.95 5.70
C TYR A 62 -0.04 -5.06 5.68
N VAL A 63 1.12 -5.62 6.01
CA VAL A 63 2.40 -4.88 5.97
C VAL A 63 2.69 -4.38 4.56
N THR A 64 2.49 -5.23 3.55
CA THR A 64 2.69 -4.87 2.14
C THR A 64 1.73 -3.76 1.72
N LEU A 65 0.46 -3.85 2.08
CA LEU A 65 -0.54 -2.83 1.78
C LEU A 65 -0.12 -1.49 2.37
N LYS A 66 0.22 -1.46 3.66
CA LYS A 66 0.67 -0.24 4.34
C LYS A 66 1.94 0.35 3.73
N PHE A 67 2.85 -0.50 3.28
CA PHE A 67 4.06 -0.05 2.59
C PHE A 67 3.75 0.59 1.23
N LEU A 68 2.88 -0.04 0.43
CA LEU A 68 2.49 0.46 -0.89
C LEU A 68 1.65 1.73 -0.81
N GLU A 69 0.67 1.79 0.11
CA GLU A 69 -0.14 3.00 0.38
C GLU A 69 0.76 4.19 0.73
N ARG A 70 1.74 4.00 1.63
CA ARG A 70 2.68 5.06 2.02
C ARG A 70 3.51 5.53 0.83
N ARG A 71 3.93 4.60 -0.03
CA ARG A 71 4.73 4.93 -1.21
C ARG A 71 3.92 5.71 -2.24
N GLU A 72 2.66 5.34 -2.43
CA GLU A 72 1.74 6.04 -3.33
C GLU A 72 1.40 7.43 -2.80
N TYR A 73 1.11 7.55 -1.51
CA TYR A 73 0.87 8.83 -0.84
C TYR A 73 2.06 9.79 -1.01
N ALA A 74 3.29 9.30 -0.80
CA ALA A 74 4.49 10.11 -0.97
C ALA A 74 4.71 10.57 -2.42
N ARG A 75 4.35 9.75 -3.41
CA ARG A 75 4.41 10.13 -4.83
C ARG A 75 3.39 11.21 -5.16
N LYS A 76 2.13 11.03 -4.75
CA LYS A 76 1.06 12.02 -4.96
C LYS A 76 1.38 13.37 -4.30
N LEU A 77 1.97 13.33 -3.12
CA LEU A 77 2.43 14.54 -2.44
C LEU A 77 3.52 15.26 -3.26
N ALA A 78 4.51 14.53 -3.77
CA ALA A 78 5.56 15.10 -4.60
C ALA A 78 5.04 15.66 -5.94
N GLU A 79 4.07 15.01 -6.56
CA GLU A 79 3.40 15.49 -7.78
C GLU A 79 2.67 16.82 -7.54
N LEU A 80 1.90 16.92 -6.45
CA LEU A 80 1.20 18.16 -6.07
C LEU A 80 2.17 19.30 -5.76
N GLU A 81 3.29 19.01 -5.08
CA GLU A 81 4.34 20.00 -4.82
C GLU A 81 5.00 20.51 -6.11
N ALA A 82 5.25 19.62 -7.07
CA ALA A 82 5.83 19.97 -8.37
C ALA A 82 4.86 20.82 -9.20
N GLU A 83 3.57 20.46 -9.27
CA GLU A 83 2.55 21.25 -9.96
C GLU A 83 2.42 22.66 -9.35
N GLN A 84 2.48 22.76 -8.02
CA GLN A 84 2.41 24.04 -7.33
C GLN A 84 3.64 24.93 -7.61
N GLN A 85 4.84 24.35 -7.69
CA GLN A 85 6.06 25.08 -8.07
C GLN A 85 6.04 25.52 -9.54
N ALA A 86 5.54 24.66 -10.44
CA ALA A 86 5.37 24.96 -11.85
C ALA A 86 4.34 26.08 -12.08
N GLY A 87 3.21 26.05 -11.38
CA GLY A 87 2.18 27.09 -11.43
C GLY A 87 2.63 28.43 -10.86
N VAL A 88 3.54 28.44 -9.88
CA VAL A 88 4.14 29.68 -9.33
C VAL A 88 5.19 30.27 -10.29
N SER A 89 5.82 29.47 -11.14
CA SER A 89 6.86 29.95 -12.08
C SER A 89 6.30 30.56 -13.37
N GLN A 90 4.98 30.47 -13.60
CA GLN A 90 4.28 31.08 -14.74
C GLN A 90 3.60 32.42 -14.42
N LEU A 91 3.76 32.92 -13.19
CA LEU A 91 3.31 34.24 -12.73
C LEU A 91 4.51 35.16 -12.47
#